data_AF-A0A0T5PAN2-F1
#
_entry.id   AF-A0A0T5PAN2-F1
#
_cell.length_a   1.000
_cell.length_b   1.000
_cell.length_c   1.000
_cell.angle_alpha   90.00
_cell.angle_beta   90.00
_cell.angle_gamma   90.00
#
_symmetry.space_group_name_H-M   'P 1'
#
loop_
_entity.id
_entity.type
_entity.pdbx_description
1 polymer ?
#
loop_
_entity_poly.entity_id
_entity_poly.type
_entity_poly.pdbx_seq_one_letter_code
_entity_poly.pdbx_strand_id
1 'polypeptide(L)'
;MTFDQAMFNIYKRAKEEAGYPANIFLRMITERGGLATAKTLINSPQPSDGYTALYELGRLDLTVEAMVLETREWQELFTADELKRARRRLNQYGYQVREPHP
;
A
#
# COMPACT_ATOMS: atom_id res chain seq x y z
N MET A 1 16.30 -3.59 -2.31
CA MET A 1 15.57 -2.74 -1.34
C MET A 1 14.88 -3.68 -0.35
N THR A 2 14.67 -3.30 0.92
CA THR A 2 13.87 -4.11 1.85
C THR A 2 12.39 -3.71 1.79
N PHE A 3 11.48 -4.58 2.25
CA PHE A 3 10.06 -4.27 2.30
C PHE A 3 9.77 -3.01 3.14
N ASP A 4 10.45 -2.85 4.28
CA ASP A 4 10.32 -1.66 5.13
C ASP A 4 10.76 -0.39 4.40
N GLN A 5 11.86 -0.45 3.64
CA GLN A 5 12.30 0.68 2.81
C GLN A 5 11.27 1.02 1.71
N ALA A 6 10.62 0.03 1.11
CA ALA A 6 9.55 0.26 0.15
C ALA A 6 8.34 0.95 0.80
N MET A 7 7.96 0.54 2.02
CA MET A 7 6.90 1.18 2.81
C MET A 7 7.24 2.64 3.17
N PHE A 8 8.48 2.92 3.56
CA PHE A 8 8.92 4.31 3.76
C PHE A 8 8.94 5.10 2.45
N ASN A 9 9.25 4.47 1.32
CA ASN A 9 9.29 5.13 0.02
C ASN A 9 7.89 5.60 -0.41
N ILE A 10 6.86 4.77 -0.29
CA ILE A 10 5.48 5.20 -0.62
C ILE A 10 4.99 6.32 0.30
N TYR A 11 5.37 6.32 1.59
CA TYR A 11 5.12 7.44 2.50
C TYR A 11 5.80 8.73 2.01
N LYS A 12 7.10 8.65 1.68
CA LYS A 12 7.87 9.79 1.21
C LYS A 12 7.26 10.38 -0.06
N ARG A 13 6.92 9.53 -1.02
CA ARG A 13 6.26 9.94 -2.26
C ARG A 13 4.87 10.53 -2.01
N ALA A 14 4.10 10.00 -1.07
CA ALA A 14 2.78 10.56 -0.72
C ALA A 14 2.92 11.99 -0.18
N LYS A 15 3.94 12.22 0.64
CA LYS A 15 4.24 13.56 1.17
C LYS A 15 4.74 14.51 0.09
N GLU A 16 5.70 14.09 -0.72
CA GLU A 16 6.41 14.96 -1.68
C GLU A 16 5.62 15.19 -2.96
N GLU A 17 4.97 14.15 -3.50
CA GLU A 17 4.30 14.18 -4.80
C GLU A 17 2.78 14.41 -4.68
N ALA A 18 2.18 14.11 -3.53
CA ALA A 18 0.73 14.25 -3.30
C ALA A 18 0.38 15.26 -2.20
N GLY A 19 1.38 15.83 -1.52
CA GLY A 19 1.16 16.76 -0.40
C GLY A 19 0.47 16.12 0.81
N TYR A 20 0.46 14.79 0.93
CA TYR A 20 -0.24 14.07 1.99
C TYR A 20 0.73 13.53 3.06
N PRO A 21 0.84 14.19 4.23
CA PRO A 21 1.68 13.72 5.33
C PRO A 21 0.95 12.61 6.11
N ALA A 22 1.16 11.35 5.72
CA ALA A 22 0.55 10.17 6.36
C ALA A 22 1.19 9.84 7.73
N ASN A 23 1.07 10.73 8.72
CA ASN A 23 1.74 10.62 10.02
C ASN A 23 1.37 9.33 10.78
N ILE A 24 0.11 8.88 10.70
CA ILE A 24 -0.33 7.62 11.33
C ILE A 24 0.36 6.43 10.67
N PHE A 25 0.46 6.43 9.34
CA PHE A 25 1.13 5.37 8.59
C PHE A 25 2.62 5.30 8.93
N LEU A 26 3.29 6.45 8.96
CA LEU A 26 4.69 6.54 9.40
C LEU A 26 4.87 5.93 10.81
N ARG A 27 3.99 6.31 11.75
CA ARG A 27 4.03 5.79 13.12
C ARG A 27 3.87 4.27 13.16
N MET A 28 2.92 3.72 12.41
CA MET A 28 2.71 2.27 12.33
C MET A 28 3.95 1.54 11.83
N ILE A 29 4.61 2.04 10.79
CA ILE A 29 5.86 1.45 10.27
C ILE A 29 6.96 1.49 11.35
N THR A 30 7.13 2.63 12.03
CA THR A 30 8.16 2.77 13.06
C THR A 30 7.94 1.90 14.29
N GLU A 31 6.68 1.68 14.69
CA GLU A 31 6.35 0.90 15.90
C GLU A 31 6.29 -0.60 15.64
N ARG A 32 5.86 -1.02 14.45
CA ARG A 32 5.47 -2.42 14.15
C ARG A 32 6.22 -3.04 12.98
N GLY A 33 6.96 -2.25 12.22
CA GLY A 33 7.57 -2.66 10.96
C GLY A 33 6.61 -2.57 9.77
N GLY A 34 7.18 -2.59 8.56
CA GLY A 34 6.45 -2.45 7.31
C GLY A 34 5.52 -3.64 7.05
N LEU A 35 6.02 -4.87 7.19
CA LEU A 35 5.24 -6.07 6.86
C LEU A 35 3.99 -6.22 7.76
N ALA A 36 4.14 -6.04 9.07
CA ALA A 36 3.00 -6.12 10.00
C ALA A 36 1.98 -5.00 9.74
N THR A 37 2.45 -3.80 9.42
CA THR A 37 1.60 -2.67 9.02
C THR A 37 0.82 -2.99 7.75
N ALA A 38 1.49 -3.50 6.72
CA ALA A 38 0.86 -3.84 5.46
C ALA A 38 -0.21 -4.93 5.61
N LYS A 39 0.09 -6.01 6.34
CA LYS A 39 -0.89 -7.07 6.63
C LYS A 39 -2.08 -6.55 7.43
N THR A 40 -1.87 -5.64 8.38
CA THR A 40 -2.96 -5.01 9.14
C THR A 40 -3.90 -4.24 8.20
N LEU A 41 -3.34 -3.44 7.29
CA LEU A 41 -4.12 -2.60 6.38
C LEU A 41 -4.86 -3.42 5.31
N ILE A 42 -4.22 -4.42 4.72
CA ILE A 42 -4.81 -5.29 3.70
C ILE A 42 -5.93 -6.15 4.29
N ASN A 43 -5.77 -6.66 5.51
CA ASN A 43 -6.77 -7.51 6.16
C ASN A 43 -7.91 -6.73 6.81
N SER A 44 -7.79 -5.40 6.96
CA SER A 44 -8.89 -4.55 7.41
C SER A 44 -10.12 -4.71 6.49
N PRO A 45 -11.33 -4.83 7.05
CA PRO A 45 -12.56 -4.91 6.24
C PRO A 45 -12.83 -3.63 5.46
N GLN A 46 -12.40 -2.48 6.01
CA GLN A 46 -12.55 -1.16 5.40
C GLN A 46 -11.19 -0.59 4.98
N PRO A 47 -11.13 0.20 3.90
CA PRO A 47 -9.96 1.00 3.56
C PRO A 47 -9.55 1.89 4.73
N SER A 48 -8.25 2.15 4.87
CA SER A 48 -7.77 3.11 5.84
C SER A 48 -8.04 4.54 5.38
N ASP A 49 -8.07 5.49 6.30
CA ASP A 49 -8.20 6.91 5.96
C ASP A 49 -7.09 7.36 4.99
N GLY A 50 -5.88 6.84 5.15
CA GLY A 50 -4.77 7.09 4.23
C GLY A 50 -5.00 6.53 2.83
N TYR A 51 -5.66 5.38 2.71
CA TYR A 51 -6.08 4.85 1.41
C TYR A 51 -7.09 5.78 0.74
N THR A 52 -8.13 6.21 1.47
CA THR A 52 -9.17 7.10 0.96
C THR A 52 -8.58 8.46 0.55
N ALA A 53 -7.69 9.03 1.36
CA ALA A 53 -7.02 10.28 1.03
C ALA A 53 -6.18 10.15 -0.26
N LEU A 54 -5.44 9.05 -0.42
CA LEU A 54 -4.67 8.80 -1.65
C LEU A 54 -5.57 8.57 -2.87
N TYR A 55 -6.75 7.97 -2.69
CA TYR A 55 -7.75 7.87 -3.75
C TYR A 55 -8.25 9.25 -4.21
N GLU A 56 -8.63 10.12 -3.27
CA GLU A 56 -9.10 11.48 -3.56
C GLU A 56 -8.03 12.31 -4.28
N LEU A 57 -6.75 12.02 -4.01
CA LEU A 57 -5.59 12.65 -4.67
C LEU A 57 -5.22 11.99 -6.00
N GLY A 58 -5.90 10.92 -6.44
CA GLY A 58 -5.57 10.18 -7.66
C GLY A 58 -4.25 9.40 -7.58
N ARG A 59 -3.79 9.10 -6.37
CA ARG A 59 -2.47 8.51 -6.05
C ARG A 59 -2.58 7.11 -5.43
N LEU A 60 -3.48 6.29 -5.95
CA LEU A 60 -3.61 4.90 -5.52
C LEU A 60 -2.34 4.07 -5.78
N ASP A 61 -1.46 4.51 -6.67
CA ASP A 61 -0.11 3.93 -6.87
C ASP A 61 0.79 4.02 -5.62
N LEU A 62 0.45 4.89 -4.67
CA LEU A 62 1.18 5.05 -3.41
C LEU A 62 0.55 4.30 -2.24
N THR A 63 -0.46 3.46 -2.50
CA THR A 63 -1.06 2.61 -1.48
C THR A 63 -0.23 1.34 -1.26
N VAL A 64 -0.41 0.74 -0.09
CA VAL A 64 0.24 -0.54 0.25
C VAL A 64 -0.21 -1.63 -0.73
N GLU A 65 -1.49 -1.64 -1.08
CA GLU A 65 -2.10 -2.60 -2.00
C GLU A 65 -1.43 -2.55 -3.37
N ALA A 66 -1.26 -1.35 -3.93
CA ALA A 66 -0.59 -1.18 -5.22
C ALA A 66 0.87 -1.62 -5.11
N MET A 67 1.60 -1.13 -4.11
CA MET A 67 3.00 -1.51 -3.90
C MET A 67 3.21 -3.03 -3.81
N VAL A 68 2.36 -3.73 -3.05
CA VAL A 68 2.43 -5.19 -2.89
C VAL A 68 2.10 -5.92 -4.18
N LEU A 69 1.09 -5.47 -4.93
CA LEU A 69 0.64 -6.16 -6.14
C LEU A 69 1.49 -5.86 -7.37
N GLU A 70 2.13 -4.70 -7.43
CA GLU A 70 2.95 -4.27 -8.58
C GLU A 70 4.39 -4.77 -8.50
N THR A 71 4.81 -5.36 -7.37
CA THR A 71 6.16 -5.87 -7.20
C THR A 71 6.14 -7.36 -6.83
N ARG A 72 6.68 -8.21 -7.70
CA ARG A 72 6.62 -9.67 -7.54
C ARG A 72 7.26 -10.18 -6.25
N GLU A 73 8.43 -9.64 -5.87
CA GLU A 73 9.12 -10.01 -4.62
C GLU A 73 8.29 -9.73 -3.36
N TRP A 74 7.41 -8.73 -3.39
CA TRP A 74 6.53 -8.43 -2.27
C TRP A 74 5.35 -9.37 -2.18
N GLN A 75 4.84 -9.85 -3.32
CA GLN A 75 3.70 -10.77 -3.33
C GLN A 75 4.01 -12.06 -2.55
N GLU A 76 5.25 -12.53 -2.56
CA GLU A 76 5.69 -13.74 -1.85
C GLU A 76 5.58 -13.64 -0.32
N LEU A 77 5.48 -12.42 0.23
CA LEU A 77 5.33 -12.17 1.66
C LEU A 77 3.87 -12.28 2.15
N PHE A 78 2.92 -12.38 1.21
CA PHE A 78 1.49 -12.39 1.46
C PHE A 78 0.84 -13.67 0.95
N THR A 79 -0.27 -14.02 1.58
CA THR A 79 -1.11 -15.14 1.15
C THR A 79 -1.91 -14.78 -0.10
N ALA A 80 -2.35 -15.79 -0.85
CA ALA A 80 -3.23 -15.58 -2.00
C ALA A 80 -4.51 -14.79 -1.65
N ASP A 81 -5.06 -15.02 -0.46
CA ASP A 81 -6.25 -14.29 0.01
C ASP A 81 -5.97 -12.82 0.31
N GLU A 82 -4.81 -12.50 0.89
CA GLU A 82 -4.37 -11.11 1.10
C GLU A 82 -4.17 -10.37 -0.22
N LEU A 83 -3.51 -11.01 -1.19
CA LEU A 83 -3.33 -10.44 -2.53
C LEU A 83 -4.68 -10.23 -3.24
N LYS A 84 -5.61 -11.19 -3.09
CA LYS A 84 -6.96 -11.07 -3.63
C LYS A 84 -7.75 -9.92 -2.98
N ARG A 85 -7.59 -9.70 -1.67
CA ARG A 85 -8.20 -8.56 -0.95
C ARG A 85 -7.65 -7.23 -1.46
N ALA A 86 -6.32 -7.10 -1.55
CA ALA A 86 -5.67 -5.92 -2.08
C ALA A 86 -6.15 -5.62 -3.52
N ARG A 87 -6.21 -6.65 -4.36
CA ARG A 87 -6.63 -6.52 -5.77
C ARG A 87 -8.08 -6.10 -5.87
N ARG A 88 -8.96 -6.73 -5.09
CA ARG A 88 -10.38 -6.38 -5.04
C ARG A 88 -10.57 -4.93 -4.61
N ARG A 89 -9.83 -4.48 -3.59
CA ARG A 89 -9.90 -3.10 -3.10
C ARG A 89 -9.51 -2.11 -4.20
N LEU A 90 -8.35 -2.29 -4.85
CA LEU A 90 -7.94 -1.42 -5.95
C LEU A 90 -8.95 -1.40 -7.11
N ASN A 91 -9.49 -2.56 -7.49
CA ASN A 91 -10.51 -2.65 -8.54
C ASN A 91 -11.81 -1.91 -8.17
N GLN A 92 -12.22 -1.95 -6.89
CA GLN A 92 -13.41 -1.22 -6.41
C GLN A 92 -13.28 0.30 -6.56
N TYR A 93 -12.05 0.81 -6.51
CA TYR A 93 -11.73 2.22 -6.70
C TYR A 93 -11.24 2.53 -8.12
N GLY A 94 -11.44 1.61 -9.07
CA GLY A 94 -11.12 1.81 -10.48
C GLY A 94 -9.62 1.82 -10.81
N TYR A 95 -8.75 1.37 -9.89
CA TYR A 95 -7.31 1.34 -10.13
C TYR A 95 -6.90 0.07 -10.88
N GLN A 96 -6.21 0.25 -12.00
CA GLN A 96 -5.60 -0.83 -12.76
C GLN A 96 -4.17 -1.05 -12.26
N VAL A 97 -3.98 -2.15 -11.55
CA VAL A 97 -2.65 -2.58 -11.10
C VAL A 97 -1.76 -2.83 -12.30
N ARG A 98 -0.57 -2.24 -12.28
CA ARG A 98 0.45 -2.46 -13.28
C ARG A 98 1.07 -3.82 -13.01
N GLU A 99 0.88 -4.76 -13.94
CA GLU A 99 1.47 -6.08 -13.78
C GLU A 99 3.00 -5.94 -13.77
N PRO A 100 3.69 -6.58 -12.80
CA PRO A 100 5.15 -6.60 -12.82
C PRO A 100 5.60 -7.24 -14.14
N HIS A 101 6.41 -6.52 -14.90
CA HIS A 101 7.00 -7.03 -16.13
C HIS A 101 7.87 -8.27 -15.79
N PRO A 102 7.89 -9.31 -16.65
CA PRO A 102 8.61 -10.56 -16.41
C PRO A 102 10.11 -10.38 -16.21
#